data_AF-A0A368TN65-F1
#
_entry.id   AF-A0A368TN65-F1
#
_cell.length_a   1.000
_cell.length_b   1.000
_cell.length_c   1.000
_cell.angle_alpha   90.00
_cell.angle_beta   90.00
_cell.angle_gamma   90.00
#
_symmetry.space_group_name_H-M   'P 1'
#
loop_
_entity.id
_entity.type
_entity.pdbx_description
1 polymer ?
#
loop_
_entity_poly.entity_id
_entity_poly.type
_entity_poly.pdbx_seq_one_letter_code
_entity_poly.pdbx_strand_id
1 'polypeptide(L)'
;MPIIRSDSLALHVTSADQQTALTDTLVLYRRLVRDLMTVAYTHWPQVGVCEGNAVVEVMERLIHPTQKRPQVRYTYFAKRYYKFPSYLRRVAIMDAVGQVRSFVTRFEAWRSGDRKHLHAKPPRLTSSTKTFPSLYGSQCAKINADASHAFIKVRQHNDWVWMGFRLKGTCRFRGKGKAKSPLLTTNGRQWQLSLPELFDPPKPAKGAPDRVLAVDVGINTAATWAVVDAQGTVHARGF
;
A
#
# COMPACT_ATOMS: atom_id res chain seq x y z
N MET A 1 -18.53 -6.34 -4.44
CA MET A 1 -17.43 -5.70 -3.68
C MET A 1 -16.58 -4.91 -4.67
N PRO A 2 -16.22 -3.65 -4.41
CA PRO A 2 -15.41 -2.88 -5.34
C PRO A 2 -14.03 -3.54 -5.53
N ILE A 3 -13.46 -3.41 -6.73
CA ILE A 3 -12.21 -4.05 -7.14
C ILE A 3 -11.18 -2.96 -7.41
N ILE A 4 -9.94 -3.14 -6.95
CA ILE A 4 -8.81 -2.26 -7.33
C ILE A 4 -8.02 -2.95 -8.44
N ARG A 5 -7.77 -2.23 -9.54
CA ARG A 5 -6.80 -2.61 -10.58
C ARG A 5 -5.73 -1.55 -10.64
N SER A 6 -4.49 -1.94 -10.90
CA SER A 6 -3.37 -1.00 -10.97
C SER A 6 -2.57 -1.21 -12.25
N ASP A 7 -2.22 -0.10 -12.88
CA ASP A 7 -1.14 -0.07 -13.86
C ASP A 7 0.19 0.08 -13.12
N SER A 8 1.26 -0.50 -13.64
CA SER A 8 2.61 -0.39 -13.08
C SER A 8 3.55 0.17 -14.13
N LEU A 9 3.97 1.42 -13.95
CA LEU A 9 4.85 2.12 -14.88
C LEU A 9 6.27 2.14 -14.33
N ALA A 10 7.25 1.68 -15.11
CA ALA A 10 8.66 1.75 -14.71
C ALA A 10 9.14 3.20 -14.70
N LEU A 11 9.86 3.59 -13.64
CA LEU A 11 10.58 4.85 -13.60
C LEU A 11 11.89 4.66 -14.36
N HIS A 12 12.15 5.53 -15.33
CA HIS A 12 13.44 5.61 -15.99
C HIS A 12 14.41 6.37 -15.08
N VAL A 13 15.19 5.61 -14.32
CA VAL A 13 16.23 6.13 -13.42
C VAL A 13 17.52 6.27 -14.23
N THR A 14 17.96 7.51 -14.46
CA THR A 14 19.08 7.81 -15.37
C THR A 14 20.36 8.19 -14.65
N SER A 15 20.32 8.45 -13.34
CA SER A 15 21.49 8.85 -12.56
C SER A 15 21.58 8.10 -11.23
N ALA A 16 22.81 7.98 -10.70
CA ALA A 16 23.08 7.43 -9.38
C ALA A 16 22.38 8.25 -8.27
N ASP A 17 22.26 9.56 -8.46
CA ASP A 17 21.56 10.47 -7.54
C ASP A 17 20.07 10.14 -7.45
N GLN A 18 19.40 9.89 -8.58
CA GLN A 18 18.00 9.49 -8.60
C GLN A 18 17.81 8.14 -7.91
N GLN A 19 18.70 7.18 -8.20
CA GLN A 19 18.65 5.85 -7.57
C GLN A 19 18.82 5.94 -6.05
N THR A 20 19.79 6.73 -5.60
CA THR A 20 20.08 6.97 -4.18
C THR A 20 18.89 7.68 -3.51
N ALA A 21 18.33 8.71 -4.16
CA ALA A 21 17.22 9.46 -3.60
C ALA A 21 15.96 8.60 -3.41
N LEU A 22 15.62 7.75 -4.39
CA LEU A 22 14.50 6.81 -4.26
C LEU A 22 14.75 5.78 -3.16
N THR A 23 15.98 5.26 -3.07
CA THR A 23 16.39 4.29 -2.05
C THR A 23 16.29 4.90 -0.65
N ASP A 24 16.87 6.08 -0.44
CA ASP A 24 16.82 6.82 0.82
C ASP A 24 15.40 7.16 1.23
N THR A 25 14.55 7.52 0.25
CA THR A 25 13.12 7.76 0.49
C THR A 25 12.45 6.52 1.07
N LEU A 26 12.64 5.37 0.43
CA LEU A 26 12.01 4.12 0.85
C LEU A 26 12.55 3.61 2.18
N VAL A 27 13.87 3.70 2.39
CA VAL A 27 14.52 3.29 3.65
C VAL A 27 14.03 4.16 4.81
N LEU A 28 14.01 5.49 4.64
CA LEU A 28 13.54 6.40 5.67
C LEU A 28 12.04 6.22 5.96
N TYR A 29 11.23 6.02 4.92
CA TYR A 29 9.80 5.72 5.06
C TYR A 29 9.55 4.45 5.87
N ARG A 30 10.18 3.33 5.49
CA ARG A 30 10.04 2.05 6.21
C ARG A 30 10.52 2.14 7.65
N ARG A 31 11.59 2.89 7.90
CA ARG A 31 12.08 3.15 9.27
C ARG A 31 11.05 3.94 10.09
N LEU A 32 10.45 4.97 9.51
CA LEU A 32 9.38 5.73 10.17
C LEU A 32 8.20 4.82 10.52
N VAL A 33 7.71 4.01 9.58
CA VAL A 33 6.61 3.06 9.81
C VAL A 33 6.94 2.13 10.98
N ARG A 34 8.13 1.53 10.98
CA ARG A 34 8.58 0.64 12.06
C ARG A 34 8.59 1.33 13.42
N ASP A 35 9.13 2.53 13.51
CA ASP A 35 9.20 3.28 14.76
C ASP A 35 7.77 3.68 15.23
N LEU A 36 6.89 4.05 14.28
CA LEU A 36 5.47 4.34 14.55
C LEU A 36 4.69 3.12 15.03
N MET A 37 4.98 1.91 14.56
CA MET A 37 4.32 0.69 15.03
C MET A 37 4.52 0.50 16.54
N THR A 38 5.71 0.84 17.04
CA THR A 38 6.01 0.75 18.48
C THR A 38 5.13 1.70 19.28
N VAL A 39 4.98 2.95 18.80
CA VAL A 39 4.09 3.94 19.42
C VAL A 39 2.63 3.50 19.34
N ALA A 40 2.17 3.04 18.17
CA ALA A 40 0.80 2.60 17.96
C ALA A 40 0.43 1.40 18.85
N TYR A 41 1.35 0.44 19.01
CA TYR A 41 1.13 -0.71 19.88
C TYR A 41 1.18 -0.34 21.36
N THR A 42 2.09 0.56 21.77
CA THR A 42 2.17 1.07 23.14
C THR A 42 0.88 1.79 23.56
N HIS A 43 0.26 2.53 22.63
CA HIS A 43 -0.99 3.27 22.85
C HIS A 43 -2.21 2.55 22.27
N TRP A 44 -2.15 1.23 22.13
CA TRP A 44 -3.20 0.46 21.45
C TRP A 44 -4.61 0.67 22.02
N PRO A 45 -4.84 0.82 23.34
CA PRO A 45 -6.19 1.12 23.85
C PRO A 45 -6.80 2.41 23.29
N GLN A 46 -5.99 3.43 22.99
CA GLN A 46 -6.45 4.70 22.42
C GLN A 46 -6.49 4.66 20.88
N VAL A 47 -5.53 3.96 20.27
CA VAL A 47 -5.36 3.88 18.81
C VAL A 47 -6.30 2.87 18.17
N GLY A 48 -6.51 1.73 18.82
CA GLY A 48 -7.26 0.58 18.30
C GLY A 48 -8.74 0.87 18.09
N VAL A 49 -9.32 1.73 18.93
CA VAL A 49 -10.74 2.17 18.83
C VAL A 49 -10.98 3.20 17.72
N CYS A 50 -9.92 3.83 17.19
CA CYS A 50 -10.07 4.85 16.15
C CYS A 50 -10.38 4.21 14.80
N GLU A 51 -11.25 4.81 13.99
CA GLU A 51 -11.51 4.38 12.62
C GLU A 51 -11.03 5.41 11.59
N GLY A 52 -10.63 4.90 10.42
CA GLY A 52 -10.22 5.72 9.29
C GLY A 52 -9.15 6.76 9.66
N ASN A 53 -9.39 8.02 9.29
CA ASN A 53 -8.43 9.11 9.46
C ASN A 53 -8.31 9.62 10.92
N ALA A 54 -9.20 9.24 11.84
CA ALA A 54 -9.14 9.69 13.23
C ALA A 54 -7.83 9.26 13.91
N VAL A 55 -7.28 8.11 13.51
CA VAL A 55 -6.02 7.60 14.06
C VAL A 55 -4.82 8.49 13.73
N VAL A 56 -4.87 9.19 12.60
CA VAL A 56 -3.81 10.11 12.18
C VAL A 56 -3.67 11.22 13.20
N GLU A 57 -4.79 11.79 13.65
CA GLU A 57 -4.77 12.86 14.63
C GLU A 57 -4.13 12.37 15.93
N VAL A 58 -4.64 11.28 16.51
CA VAL A 58 -4.16 10.69 17.77
C VAL A 58 -2.64 10.47 17.73
N MET A 59 -2.15 9.85 16.66
CA MET A 59 -0.73 9.58 16.49
C MET A 59 0.09 10.86 16.28
N GLU A 60 -0.39 11.83 15.48
CA GLU A 60 0.27 13.14 15.31
C GLU A 60 0.36 13.90 16.64
N ARG A 61 -0.62 13.73 17.56
CA ARG A 61 -0.55 14.32 18.92
C ARG A 61 0.60 13.81 19.75
N LEU A 62 0.99 12.55 19.55
CA LEU A 62 2.04 11.91 20.30
C LEU A 62 3.44 12.28 19.78
N ILE A 63 3.58 12.50 18.47
CA ILE A 63 4.89 12.53 17.79
C ILE A 63 5.25 13.86 17.10
N HIS A 64 4.27 14.67 16.71
CA HIS A 64 4.50 15.82 15.83
C HIS A 64 4.15 17.14 16.53
N PRO A 65 5.16 17.95 16.87
CA PRO A 65 4.93 19.27 17.44
C PRO A 65 4.36 20.21 16.36
N THR A 66 3.43 21.07 16.77
CA THR A 66 2.85 22.12 15.94
C THR A 66 2.93 23.46 16.68
N GLN A 67 2.67 24.58 16.00
CA GLN A 67 2.65 25.90 16.66
C GLN A 67 1.67 25.94 17.85
N LYS A 68 0.50 25.29 17.71
CA LYS A 68 -0.52 25.21 18.78
C LYS A 68 -0.20 24.17 19.85
N ARG A 69 0.68 23.20 19.55
CA ARG A 69 1.11 22.13 20.46
C ARG A 69 2.61 21.88 20.31
N PRO A 70 3.46 22.73 20.92
CA PRO A 70 4.91 22.61 20.79
C PRO A 70 5.47 21.42 21.57
N GLN A 71 4.83 21.04 22.68
CA GLN A 71 5.23 19.92 23.52
C GLN A 71 4.50 18.64 23.09
N VAL A 72 5.27 17.61 22.76
CA VAL A 72 4.77 16.27 22.41
C VAL A 72 5.54 15.20 23.16
N ARG A 73 4.89 14.06 23.42
CA ARG A 73 5.46 12.97 24.21
C ARG A 73 6.73 12.38 23.57
N TYR A 74 6.74 12.22 22.25
CA TYR A 74 7.85 11.59 21.53
C TYR A 74 8.59 12.60 20.63
N THR A 75 9.43 13.44 21.25
CA THR A 75 10.27 14.43 20.55
C THR A 75 11.30 13.80 19.60
N TYR A 76 11.62 12.51 19.77
CA TYR A 76 12.48 11.71 18.90
C TYR A 76 12.08 11.83 17.42
N PHE A 77 10.78 11.79 17.09
CA PHE A 77 10.34 11.78 15.70
C PHE A 77 10.65 13.09 14.97
N ALA A 78 10.45 14.23 15.62
CA ALA A 78 10.73 15.54 15.03
C ALA A 78 12.23 15.72 14.72
N LYS A 79 13.11 15.18 15.57
CA LYS A 79 14.57 15.21 15.39
C LYS A 79 15.03 14.21 14.32
N ARG A 80 14.53 12.96 14.40
CA ARG A 80 14.98 11.86 13.54
C ARG A 80 14.46 11.97 12.11
N TYR A 81 13.23 12.44 11.95
CA TYR A 81 12.53 12.59 10.67
C TYR A 81 12.37 14.06 10.32
N TYR A 82 13.48 14.78 10.34
CA TYR A 82 13.51 16.21 10.06
C TYR A 82 12.90 16.53 8.69
N LYS A 83 12.06 17.59 8.64
CA LYS A 83 11.33 18.04 7.44
C LYS A 83 10.46 16.97 6.74
N PHE A 84 10.11 15.87 7.41
CA PHE A 84 9.33 14.80 6.78
C PHE A 84 7.95 15.30 6.28
N PRO A 85 7.60 15.10 4.99
CA PRO A 85 6.37 15.61 4.41
C PRO A 85 5.13 15.10 5.15
N SER A 86 4.20 16.02 5.44
CA SER A 86 2.99 15.73 6.22
C SER A 86 2.19 14.58 5.64
N TYR A 87 1.87 14.61 4.33
CA TYR A 87 1.10 13.54 3.70
C TYR A 87 1.81 12.19 3.72
N LEU A 88 3.13 12.12 3.50
CA LEU A 88 3.87 10.86 3.66
C LEU A 88 3.84 10.36 5.11
N ARG A 89 3.93 11.27 6.09
CA ARG A 89 3.86 10.90 7.51
C ARG A 89 2.50 10.29 7.86
N ARG A 90 1.42 10.88 7.34
CA ARG A 90 0.06 10.36 7.53
C ARG A 90 -0.12 8.97 6.94
N VAL A 91 0.42 8.74 5.74
CA VAL A 91 0.43 7.40 5.13
C VAL A 91 1.25 6.43 5.98
N ALA A 92 2.43 6.83 6.48
CA ALA A 92 3.24 6.00 7.36
C ALA A 92 2.53 5.64 8.67
N ILE A 93 1.73 6.57 9.24
CA ILE A 93 0.88 6.31 10.41
C ILE A 93 -0.18 5.26 10.07
N MET A 94 -0.90 5.43 8.96
CA MET A 94 -1.94 4.48 8.54
C MET A 94 -1.36 3.09 8.29
N ASP A 95 -0.19 3.00 7.66
CA ASP A 95 0.54 1.74 7.45
C ASP A 95 0.90 1.08 8.79
N ALA A 96 1.50 1.84 9.71
CA ALA A 96 1.92 1.32 11.01
C ALA A 96 0.74 0.80 11.82
N VAL A 97 -0.33 1.61 11.92
CA VAL A 97 -1.57 1.24 12.64
C VAL A 97 -2.23 0.04 11.98
N GLY A 98 -2.33 0.02 10.65
CA GLY A 98 -2.93 -1.10 9.92
C GLY A 98 -2.22 -2.42 10.20
N GLN A 99 -0.89 -2.40 10.26
CA GLN A 99 -0.08 -3.58 10.61
C GLN A 99 -0.29 -4.01 12.07
N VAL A 100 -0.29 -3.06 13.01
CA VAL A 100 -0.56 -3.36 14.43
C VAL A 100 -1.97 -3.92 14.62
N ARG A 101 -2.98 -3.33 13.97
CA ARG A 101 -4.36 -3.85 13.97
C ARG A 101 -4.42 -5.28 13.48
N SER A 102 -3.79 -5.52 12.32
CA SER A 102 -3.70 -6.85 11.72
C SER A 102 -3.07 -7.88 12.68
N PHE A 103 -2.04 -7.48 13.42
CA PHE A 103 -1.40 -8.33 14.41
C PHE A 103 -2.31 -8.58 15.62
N VAL A 104 -2.86 -7.51 16.23
CA VAL A 104 -3.69 -7.63 17.43
C VAL A 104 -4.91 -8.50 17.18
N THR A 105 -5.64 -8.27 16.09
CA THR A 105 -6.83 -9.08 15.74
C THR A 105 -6.48 -10.57 15.60
N ARG A 106 -5.37 -10.90 14.92
CA ARG A 106 -4.93 -12.30 14.77
C ARG A 106 -4.43 -12.89 16.08
N PHE A 107 -3.76 -12.09 16.90
CA PHE A 107 -3.26 -12.53 18.19
C PHE A 107 -4.40 -12.81 19.16
N GLU A 108 -5.45 -11.97 19.16
CA GLU A 108 -6.67 -12.19 19.94
C GLU A 108 -7.43 -13.42 19.48
N ALA A 109 -7.60 -13.63 18.17
CA ALA A 109 -8.20 -14.86 17.62
C ALA A 109 -7.41 -16.12 18.02
N TRP A 110 -6.08 -16.08 17.88
CA TRP A 110 -5.22 -17.18 18.32
C TRP A 110 -5.33 -17.45 19.83
N ARG A 111 -5.43 -16.38 20.64
CA ARG A 111 -5.61 -16.44 22.10
C ARG A 111 -6.97 -17.02 22.47
N SER A 112 -8.03 -16.73 21.71
CA SER A 112 -9.38 -17.27 21.92
C SER A 112 -9.56 -18.70 21.40
N GLY A 113 -8.51 -19.33 20.87
CA GLY A 113 -8.55 -20.71 20.38
C GLY A 113 -8.88 -20.85 18.89
N ASP A 114 -9.13 -19.75 18.17
CA ASP A 114 -9.24 -19.75 16.71
C ASP A 114 -7.83 -19.89 16.11
N ARG A 115 -7.44 -21.15 15.92
CA ARG A 115 -6.11 -21.57 15.47
C ARG A 115 -6.26 -22.47 14.26
N LYS A 116 -5.34 -22.32 13.30
CA LYS A 116 -5.26 -23.20 12.13
C LYS A 116 -5.14 -24.69 12.51
N HIS A 117 -4.45 -24.98 13.61
CA HIS A 117 -4.34 -26.30 14.23
C HIS A 117 -3.87 -26.15 15.69
N LEU A 118 -3.95 -27.23 16.48
CA LEU A 118 -3.68 -27.25 17.93
C LEU A 118 -2.30 -26.65 18.29
N HIS A 119 -1.25 -27.04 17.57
CA HIS A 119 0.13 -26.61 17.79
C HIS A 119 0.56 -25.35 17.04
N ALA A 120 -0.40 -24.57 16.50
CA ALA A 120 -0.06 -23.36 15.75
C ALA A 120 0.62 -22.33 16.67
N LYS A 121 1.78 -21.83 16.25
CA LYS A 121 2.51 -20.78 16.98
C LYS A 121 1.72 -19.46 16.97
N PRO A 122 1.86 -18.63 18.02
CA PRO A 122 1.23 -17.31 18.04
C PRO A 122 1.74 -16.46 16.88
N PRO A 123 0.89 -15.58 16.30
CA PRO A 123 1.35 -14.61 15.34
C PRO A 123 2.41 -13.70 15.96
N ARG A 124 3.29 -13.14 15.13
CA ARG A 124 4.35 -12.23 15.57
C ARG A 124 4.16 -10.87 14.90
N LEU A 125 4.40 -9.80 15.66
CA LEU A 125 4.44 -8.46 15.10
C LEU A 125 5.76 -8.28 14.33
N THR A 126 5.71 -8.47 13.02
CA THR A 126 6.89 -8.26 12.16
C THR A 126 7.05 -6.78 11.88
N SER A 127 8.08 -6.16 12.45
CA SER A 127 8.36 -4.74 12.32
C SER A 127 9.11 -4.37 11.02
N SER A 128 9.65 -5.36 10.29
CA SER A 128 10.33 -5.18 8.99
C SER A 128 9.38 -5.32 7.80
N THR A 129 8.28 -4.58 7.78
CA THR A 129 7.33 -4.70 6.67
C THR A 129 7.90 -4.08 5.39
N LYS A 130 7.78 -4.81 4.28
CA LYS A 130 8.17 -4.36 2.93
C LYS A 130 7.14 -3.36 2.37
N THR A 131 6.60 -2.48 3.22
CA THR A 131 5.61 -1.48 2.79
C THR A 131 6.24 -0.47 1.83
N PHE A 132 5.38 0.18 1.05
CA PHE A 132 5.73 1.16 0.03
C PHE A 132 4.92 2.43 0.26
N PRO A 133 5.52 3.63 0.12
CA PRO A 133 4.80 4.85 0.35
C PRO A 133 3.74 5.08 -0.73
N SER A 134 2.49 5.24 -0.29
CA SER A 134 1.45 5.86 -1.13
C SER A 134 1.74 7.36 -1.25
N LEU A 135 1.81 7.84 -2.47
CA LEU A 135 2.12 9.20 -2.83
C LEU A 135 0.83 9.96 -3.07
N TYR A 136 0.43 10.81 -2.12
CA TYR A 136 -0.74 11.65 -2.30
C TYR A 136 -0.55 12.57 -3.52
N GLY A 137 -1.54 12.58 -4.41
CA GLY A 137 -1.52 13.39 -5.63
C GLY A 137 -1.31 14.87 -5.30
N SER A 138 -0.58 15.59 -6.15
CA SER A 138 -0.14 16.99 -5.99
C SER A 138 0.89 17.27 -4.88
N GLN A 139 0.87 16.51 -3.78
CA GLN A 139 1.71 16.77 -2.60
C GLN A 139 2.99 15.93 -2.56
N CYS A 140 2.91 14.70 -3.07
CA CYS A 140 4.01 13.73 -3.10
C CYS A 140 4.30 13.20 -4.52
N ALA A 141 3.32 13.20 -5.40
CA ALA A 141 3.49 12.90 -6.82
C ALA A 141 2.64 13.81 -7.71
N LYS A 142 3.18 14.22 -8.85
CA LYS A 142 2.49 14.89 -9.94
C LYS A 142 2.75 14.12 -11.22
N ILE A 143 1.70 13.60 -11.86
CA ILE A 143 1.80 12.80 -13.08
C ILE A 143 1.13 13.58 -14.19
N ASN A 144 1.75 13.66 -15.36
CA ASN A 144 1.16 14.32 -16.51
C ASN A 144 -0.03 13.54 -17.10
N ALA A 145 -0.82 14.18 -17.97
CA ALA A 145 -2.07 13.63 -18.48
C ALA A 145 -1.90 12.32 -19.25
N ASP A 146 -0.79 12.13 -19.95
CA ASP A 146 -0.44 10.93 -20.73
C ASP A 146 0.34 9.88 -19.91
N ALA A 147 0.67 10.17 -18.64
CA ALA A 147 1.50 9.30 -17.77
C ALA A 147 2.85 8.91 -18.40
N SER A 148 3.44 9.80 -19.17
CA SER A 148 4.81 9.66 -19.67
C SER A 148 5.85 10.24 -18.71
N HIS A 149 5.45 11.12 -17.79
CA HIS A 149 6.34 11.77 -16.83
C HIS A 149 5.68 11.95 -15.47
N ALA A 150 6.48 11.81 -14.41
CA ALA A 150 6.08 12.15 -13.05
C ALA A 150 7.14 12.94 -12.31
N PHE A 151 6.70 13.92 -11.52
CA PHE A 151 7.51 14.52 -10.47
C PHE A 151 7.16 13.86 -9.15
N ILE A 152 8.16 13.35 -8.44
CA ILE A 152 8.01 12.68 -7.16
C ILE A 152 8.82 13.42 -6.12
N LYS A 153 8.23 13.65 -4.95
CA LYS A 153 8.95 14.20 -3.81
C LYS A 153 9.79 13.09 -3.18
N VAL A 154 11.10 13.23 -3.27
CA VAL A 154 12.10 12.25 -2.82
C VAL A 154 13.05 12.85 -1.80
N ARG A 155 13.72 11.97 -1.08
CA ARG A 155 14.71 12.27 -0.07
C ARG A 155 16.10 12.35 -0.71
N GLN A 156 16.78 13.48 -0.62
CA GLN A 156 18.15 13.63 -1.11
C GLN A 156 18.94 14.52 -0.17
N HIS A 157 20.21 14.20 0.13
CA HIS A 157 21.15 15.05 0.90
C HIS A 157 20.56 15.72 2.15
N ASN A 158 19.95 14.94 3.02
CA ASN A 158 19.27 15.44 4.21
C ASN A 158 18.08 16.43 4.02
N ASP A 159 17.60 16.69 2.78
CA ASP A 159 16.33 17.36 2.48
C ASP A 159 15.31 16.56 1.60
N TRP A 160 14.13 17.15 1.38
CA TRP A 160 13.05 16.65 0.52
C TRP A 160 12.89 17.52 -0.72
N VAL A 161 13.17 16.96 -1.89
CA VAL A 161 13.18 17.66 -3.17
C VAL A 161 12.21 17.03 -4.17
N TRP A 162 11.79 17.78 -5.17
CA TRP A 162 11.04 17.23 -6.30
C TRP A 162 12.02 16.76 -7.36
N MET A 163 11.91 15.49 -7.78
CA MET A 163 12.66 14.95 -8.91
C MET A 163 11.71 14.50 -10.01
N GLY A 164 12.08 14.77 -11.26
CA GLY A 164 11.36 14.33 -12.44
C GLY A 164 11.83 12.96 -12.93
N PHE A 165 10.89 12.12 -13.34
CA PHE A 165 11.13 10.78 -13.87
C PHE A 165 10.30 10.59 -15.14
N ARG A 166 10.92 10.05 -16.18
CA ARG A 166 10.19 9.52 -17.33
C ARG A 166 9.59 8.17 -16.95
N LEU A 167 8.35 7.93 -17.35
CA LEU A 167 7.62 6.71 -17.09
C LEU A 167 7.56 5.85 -18.34
N LYS A 168 7.71 4.54 -18.18
CA LYS A 168 7.60 3.55 -19.26
C LYS A 168 6.62 2.46 -18.87
N GLY A 169 5.60 2.26 -19.71
CA GLY A 169 4.60 1.21 -19.51
C GLY A 169 3.32 1.52 -20.27
N THR A 170 2.34 0.63 -20.15
CA THR A 170 1.00 0.81 -20.71
C THR A 170 0.00 1.03 -19.59
N CYS A 171 -0.85 2.05 -19.74
CA CYS A 171 -1.96 2.29 -18.85
C CYS A 171 -3.20 1.55 -19.37
N ARG A 172 -3.53 0.39 -18.79
CA ARG A 172 -4.69 -0.42 -19.17
C ARG A 172 -5.96 0.05 -18.47
N PHE A 173 -5.82 0.54 -17.25
CA PHE A 173 -6.92 0.86 -16.35
C PHE A 173 -7.12 2.35 -16.17
N ARG A 174 -6.06 3.14 -16.33
CA ARG A 174 -6.10 4.59 -16.10
C ARG A 174 -7.26 5.29 -16.82
N GLY A 175 -8.01 6.11 -16.08
CA GLY A 175 -9.16 6.86 -16.55
C GLY A 175 -10.45 6.06 -16.70
N LYS A 176 -10.45 4.76 -16.37
CA LYS A 176 -11.64 3.89 -16.48
C LYS A 176 -12.34 3.67 -15.15
N GLY A 177 -11.69 3.99 -14.04
CA GLY A 177 -12.22 3.90 -12.68
C GLY A 177 -11.92 5.14 -11.86
N LYS A 178 -12.19 5.06 -10.55
CA LYS A 178 -11.88 6.15 -9.61
C LYS A 178 -10.42 6.05 -9.18
N ALA A 179 -9.61 6.98 -9.66
CA ALA A 179 -8.19 7.05 -9.34
C ALA A 179 -7.92 7.07 -7.82
N LYS A 180 -6.92 6.30 -7.41
CA LYS A 180 -6.38 6.25 -6.05
C LYS A 180 -4.94 6.78 -6.06
N SER A 181 -4.40 7.03 -4.87
CA SER A 181 -3.04 7.58 -4.73
C SER A 181 -2.00 6.62 -5.31
N PRO A 182 -1.08 7.10 -6.16
CA PRO A 182 0.03 6.29 -6.69
C PRO A 182 0.87 5.65 -5.59
N LEU A 183 1.51 4.53 -5.85
CA LEU A 183 2.48 3.90 -4.93
C LEU A 183 3.87 3.86 -5.57
N LEU A 184 4.88 4.31 -4.82
CA LEU A 184 6.29 4.13 -5.22
C LEU A 184 6.77 2.75 -4.80
N THR A 185 6.97 1.88 -5.77
CA THR A 185 7.30 0.47 -5.56
C THR A 185 8.64 0.11 -6.18
N THR A 186 9.22 -1.01 -5.75
CA THR A 186 10.40 -1.60 -6.40
C THR A 186 10.37 -3.11 -6.25
N ASN A 187 10.83 -3.82 -7.28
CA ASN A 187 11.08 -5.26 -7.25
C ASN A 187 12.54 -5.61 -6.93
N GLY A 188 13.34 -4.62 -6.52
CA GLY A 188 14.79 -4.76 -6.27
C GLY A 188 15.67 -4.54 -7.51
N ARG A 189 15.12 -4.65 -8.72
CA ARG A 189 15.82 -4.37 -9.98
C ARG A 189 15.44 -3.03 -10.61
N GLN A 190 14.16 -2.70 -10.54
CA GLN A 190 13.61 -1.47 -11.13
C GLN A 190 12.65 -0.79 -10.16
N TRP A 191 12.59 0.54 -10.26
CA TRP A 191 11.59 1.35 -9.59
C TRP A 191 10.34 1.47 -10.45
N GLN A 192 9.18 1.45 -9.82
CA GLN A 192 7.88 1.50 -10.48
C GLN A 192 6.92 2.43 -9.75
N LEU A 193 6.07 3.11 -10.51
CA LEU A 193 4.94 3.87 -10.01
C LEU A 193 3.68 3.06 -10.32
N SER A 194 3.07 2.53 -9.27
CA SER A 194 1.79 1.86 -9.35
C SER A 194 0.68 2.89 -9.33
N LEU A 195 -0.24 2.84 -10.30
CA LEU A 195 -1.38 3.73 -10.47
C LEU A 195 -2.68 2.95 -10.25
N PRO A 196 -3.16 2.84 -9.00
CA PRO A 196 -4.38 2.12 -8.69
C PRO A 196 -5.64 2.90 -9.05
N GLU A 197 -6.63 2.21 -9.61
CA GLU A 197 -7.99 2.70 -9.82
C GLU A 197 -9.02 1.73 -9.22
N LEU A 198 -10.04 2.31 -8.60
CA LEU A 198 -11.17 1.59 -8.01
C LEU A 198 -12.27 1.44 -9.05
N PHE A 199 -12.75 0.22 -9.21
CA PHE A 199 -13.84 -0.16 -10.10
C PHE A 199 -14.99 -0.75 -9.31
N ASP A 200 -16.20 -0.34 -9.65
CA ASP A 200 -17.40 -1.04 -9.21
C ASP A 200 -17.68 -2.15 -10.23
N PRO A 201 -17.59 -3.44 -9.83
CA PRO A 201 -17.87 -4.51 -10.77
C PRO A 201 -19.33 -4.41 -11.24
N PRO A 202 -19.61 -4.78 -12.50
CA PRO A 202 -20.98 -4.85 -12.98
C PRO A 202 -21.79 -5.77 -12.07
N LYS A 203 -23.06 -5.41 -11.84
CA LYS A 203 -23.97 -6.27 -11.09
C LYS A 203 -24.12 -7.60 -11.85
N PRO A 204 -24.12 -8.75 -11.15
CA PRO A 204 -24.40 -10.01 -11.81
C PRO A 204 -25.76 -9.93 -12.50
N ALA A 205 -25.84 -10.53 -13.70
CA ALA A 205 -27.12 -10.65 -14.40
C ALA A 205 -28.14 -11.36 -13.50
N LYS A 206 -29.41 -10.96 -13.60
CA LYS A 206 -30.49 -11.64 -12.87
C LYS A 206 -30.71 -13.01 -13.52
N GLY A 207 -30.68 -14.08 -12.72
CA GLY A 207 -30.89 -15.46 -13.17
C GLY A 207 -29.64 -16.33 -13.04
N ALA A 208 -29.83 -17.65 -13.16
CA ALA A 208 -28.71 -18.58 -13.28
C ALA A 208 -28.04 -18.35 -14.65
N PRO A 209 -26.71 -18.25 -14.73
CA PRO A 209 -26.04 -18.11 -16.00
C PRO A 209 -26.19 -19.41 -16.80
N ASP A 210 -26.47 -19.28 -18.11
CA ASP A 210 -26.59 -20.45 -19.01
C ASP A 210 -25.27 -21.25 -19.11
N ARG A 211 -24.14 -20.56 -18.88
CA ARG A 211 -22.80 -21.11 -18.94
C ARG A 211 -21.93 -20.54 -17.82
N VAL A 212 -21.06 -21.38 -17.27
CA VAL A 212 -20.09 -21.04 -16.24
C VAL A 212 -18.68 -21.27 -16.78
N LEU A 213 -17.80 -20.28 -16.59
CA LEU A 213 -16.37 -20.44 -16.80
C LEU A 213 -15.73 -20.92 -15.50
N ALA A 214 -15.36 -22.19 -15.44
CA ALA A 214 -14.54 -22.75 -14.37
C ALA A 214 -13.06 -22.53 -14.70
N VAL A 215 -12.30 -22.02 -13.73
CA VAL A 215 -10.85 -21.80 -13.86
C VAL A 215 -10.16 -22.43 -12.66
N ASP A 216 -9.17 -23.25 -12.92
CA ASP A 216 -8.32 -23.88 -11.90
C ASP A 216 -6.84 -23.62 -12.20
N VAL A 217 -6.02 -23.55 -11.16
CA VAL A 217 -4.58 -23.31 -11.31
C VAL A 217 -3.89 -24.65 -11.53
N GLY A 218 -3.25 -24.81 -12.70
CA GLY A 218 -2.52 -26.02 -13.04
C GLY A 218 -1.16 -26.10 -12.33
N ILE A 219 -0.67 -27.32 -12.13
CA ILE A 219 0.71 -27.55 -11.65
C ILE A 219 1.72 -27.19 -12.75
N ASN A 220 1.40 -27.55 -14.00
CA ASN A 220 2.28 -27.39 -15.16
C ASN A 220 1.83 -26.28 -16.12
N THR A 221 0.67 -25.68 -15.89
CA THR A 221 0.15 -24.57 -16.70
C THR A 221 -0.37 -23.45 -15.81
N ALA A 222 -0.39 -22.21 -16.32
CA ALA A 222 -0.77 -21.06 -15.51
C ALA A 222 -2.22 -21.16 -15.01
N ALA A 223 -3.13 -21.65 -15.84
CA ALA A 223 -4.51 -21.96 -15.46
C ALA A 223 -5.17 -22.87 -16.49
N THR A 224 -5.85 -23.92 -16.04
CA THR A 224 -6.78 -24.70 -16.85
C THR A 224 -8.17 -24.09 -16.73
N TRP A 225 -8.93 -24.07 -17.83
CA TRP A 225 -10.29 -23.54 -17.81
C TRP A 225 -11.24 -24.31 -18.69
N ALA A 226 -12.53 -24.28 -18.34
CA ALA A 226 -13.61 -24.85 -19.12
C ALA A 226 -14.87 -23.99 -19.03
N VAL A 227 -15.58 -23.82 -20.14
CA VAL A 227 -16.91 -23.22 -20.19
C VAL A 227 -17.93 -24.35 -20.24
N VAL A 228 -18.74 -24.47 -19.19
CA VAL A 228 -19.69 -25.57 -18.99
C VAL A 228 -21.10 -25.01 -18.88
N ASP A 229 -22.08 -25.64 -19.51
CA ASP A 229 -23.50 -25.27 -19.32
C ASP A 229 -24.16 -25.99 -18.14
N ALA A 230 -25.41 -25.64 -17.84
CA ALA A 230 -26.17 -26.24 -16.75
C ALA A 230 -26.41 -27.76 -16.91
N GLN A 231 -26.25 -28.32 -18.12
CA GLN A 231 -26.36 -29.75 -18.39
C GLN A 231 -25.02 -30.49 -18.29
N GLY A 232 -23.94 -29.78 -18.00
CA GLY A 232 -22.59 -30.34 -17.92
C GLY A 232 -21.86 -30.42 -19.27
N THR A 233 -22.40 -29.83 -20.34
CA THR A 233 -21.74 -29.82 -21.66
C THR A 233 -20.57 -28.85 -21.65
N VAL A 234 -19.39 -29.31 -22.09
CA VAL A 234 -18.21 -28.46 -22.25
C VAL A 234 -18.24 -27.81 -23.63
N HIS A 235 -18.41 -26.48 -23.65
CA HIS A 235 -18.45 -25.68 -24.89
C HIS A 235 -17.05 -25.27 -25.36
N ALA A 236 -16.14 -25.04 -24.43
CA ALA A 236 -14.74 -24.70 -24.70
C ALA A 236 -13.87 -25.07 -23.51
N ARG A 237 -12.60 -25.40 -23.76
CA ARG A 237 -11.60 -25.64 -22.71
C ARG A 237 -10.21 -25.22 -23.17
N GLY A 238 -9.35 -24.90 -22.22
CA GLY A 238 -7.94 -24.59 -22.45
C GLY A 238 -7.08 -24.91 -21.24
N PHE A 239 -5.76 -24.90 -21.45
CA PHE A 239 -4.75 -25.21 -20.44
C PHE A 239 -3.72 -24.07 -20.34
#